data_AF-A0A7Y4Z8U1-F1
#
_entry.id   AF-A0A7Y4Z8U1-F1
#
_cell.length_a   1.000
_cell.length_b   1.000
_cell.length_c   1.000
_cell.angle_alpha   90.00
_cell.angle_beta   90.00
_cell.angle_gamma   90.00
#
_symmetry.space_group_name_H-M   'P 1'
#
loop_
_entity.id
_entity.type
_entity.pdbx_description
1 polymer ?
#
loop_
_entity_poly.entity_id
_entity_poly.type
_entity_poly.pdbx_seq_one_letter_code
_entity_poly.pdbx_strand_id
1 'polypeptide(L)'
;MRDIKKREARAKADNLLRQPGAEEKLKATLSLPGVENELNKLKKTVINTTLLNEQFTVDGFHQQVAGDEPYEMIHIASHGIFSSNADDSFLMAYDNVIKLDDLETLLKQDKGAQRGIELLTLSACETAEGDDRAPLGFTGAALKAKARSALGSLWPISDEAASQLMANFYTNLTQHLGKAEALRQAQLKLLHNPKMSHPFYWSPFILVGNWL
;
A
#
# COMPACT_ATOMS: atom_id res chain seq x y z
N MET A 1 13.32 -1.35 20.48
CA MET A 1 14.16 -0.91 19.36
C MET A 1 13.33 -0.48 18.12
N ARG A 2 12.17 -1.11 17.83
CA ARG A 2 11.24 -0.68 16.75
C ARG A 2 10.57 0.67 17.00
N ASP A 3 10.14 0.94 18.24
CA ASP A 3 9.52 2.23 18.61
C ASP A 3 10.46 3.43 18.48
N ILE A 4 11.78 3.20 18.60
CA ILE A 4 12.79 4.25 18.50
C ILE A 4 12.88 4.74 17.05
N LYS A 5 12.93 3.82 16.07
CA LYS A 5 12.97 4.20 14.64
C LYS A 5 11.67 4.87 14.17
N LYS A 6 10.50 4.41 14.66
CA LYS A 6 9.21 5.07 14.38
C LYS A 6 9.15 6.49 14.96
N ARG A 7 9.60 6.65 16.22
CA ARG A 7 9.72 7.98 16.87
C ARG A 7 10.73 8.88 16.17
N GLU A 8 11.86 8.33 15.70
CA GLU A 8 12.86 9.07 14.93
C GLU A 8 12.32 9.52 13.57
N ALA A 9 11.60 8.66 12.84
CA ALA A 9 10.96 9.04 11.58
C ALA A 9 9.92 10.15 11.78
N ARG A 10 9.08 10.03 12.81
CA ARG A 10 8.07 11.04 13.18
C ARG A 10 8.71 12.36 13.64
N ALA A 11 9.68 12.31 14.54
CA ALA A 11 10.41 13.49 15.01
C ALA A 11 11.20 14.16 13.87
N LYS A 12 11.73 13.38 12.93
CA LYS A 12 12.42 13.89 11.75
C LYS A 12 11.46 14.56 10.77
N ALA A 13 10.27 14.00 10.56
CA ALA A 13 9.21 14.62 9.76
C ALA A 13 8.68 15.92 10.41
N ASP A 14 8.35 15.90 11.70
CA ASP A 14 7.86 17.06 12.45
C ASP A 14 8.89 18.20 12.54
N ASN A 15 10.17 17.87 12.68
CA ASN A 15 11.25 18.85 12.71
C ASN A 15 11.56 19.40 11.30
N LEU A 16 11.44 18.58 10.26
CA LEU A 16 11.57 19.06 8.88
C LEU A 16 10.47 20.06 8.55
N LEU A 17 9.20 19.79 8.88
CA LEU A 17 8.04 20.65 8.58
C LEU A 17 8.13 22.08 9.13
N ARG A 18 9.07 22.38 10.03
CA ARG A 18 9.24 23.70 10.67
C ARG A 18 10.32 24.58 10.03
N GLN A 19 11.01 24.13 8.99
CA GLN A 19 12.12 24.89 8.36
C GLN A 19 11.74 25.54 7.01
N PRO A 20 12.29 26.72 6.66
CA PRO A 20 12.17 27.25 5.30
C PRO A 20 12.88 26.31 4.30
N GLY A 21 12.21 25.92 3.20
CA GLY A 21 12.72 24.90 2.28
C GLY A 21 12.57 23.45 2.79
N ALA A 22 11.78 23.26 3.85
CA ALA A 22 11.41 21.95 4.40
C ALA A 22 10.83 21.02 3.33
N GLU A 23 9.98 21.54 2.45
CA GLU A 23 9.26 20.74 1.46
C GLU A 23 10.20 20.02 0.50
N GLU A 24 11.25 20.68 -0.02
CA GLU A 24 12.23 20.03 -0.90
C GLU A 24 13.08 18.99 -0.17
N LYS A 25 13.51 19.28 1.07
CA LYS A 25 14.26 18.32 1.89
C LYS A 25 13.40 17.15 2.37
N LEU A 26 12.12 17.38 2.61
CA LEU A 26 11.15 16.37 3.01
C LEU A 26 10.84 15.47 1.81
N LYS A 27 10.56 16.05 0.64
CA LYS A 27 10.43 15.32 -0.63
C LYS A 27 11.67 14.50 -0.97
N ALA A 28 12.87 15.02 -0.75
CA ALA A 28 14.11 14.28 -0.97
C ALA A 28 14.33 13.15 0.05
N THR A 29 13.97 13.38 1.33
CA THR A 29 14.12 12.40 2.42
C THR A 29 13.06 11.29 2.36
N LEU A 30 11.88 11.60 1.84
CA LEU A 30 10.73 10.71 1.68
C LEU A 30 10.58 10.20 0.24
N SER A 31 11.60 10.45 -0.60
CA SER A 31 11.62 9.91 -1.95
C SER A 31 11.66 8.40 -1.88
N LEU A 32 10.69 7.76 -2.53
CA LEU A 32 10.56 6.32 -2.68
C LEU A 32 10.93 5.92 -4.11
N PRO A 33 12.22 5.90 -4.49
CA PRO A 33 12.63 5.47 -5.82
C PRO A 33 12.19 4.02 -6.12
N GLY A 34 11.95 3.20 -5.08
CA GLY A 34 11.34 1.89 -5.19
C GLY A 34 9.94 1.89 -5.81
N VAL A 35 9.11 2.90 -5.53
CA VAL A 35 7.73 2.99 -6.03
C VAL A 35 7.70 3.14 -7.54
N GLU A 36 8.55 4.01 -8.10
CA GLU A 36 8.62 4.17 -9.56
C GLU A 36 9.08 2.87 -10.25
N ASN A 37 10.04 2.16 -9.65
CA ASN A 37 10.49 0.85 -10.13
C ASN A 37 9.39 -0.21 -10.06
N GLU A 38 8.59 -0.23 -8.99
CA GLU A 38 7.42 -1.11 -8.85
C GLU A 38 6.37 -0.81 -9.92
N LEU A 39 5.94 0.46 -10.05
CA LEU A 39 4.95 0.88 -11.04
C LEU A 39 5.42 0.58 -12.47
N ASN A 40 6.69 0.80 -12.80
CA ASN A 40 7.23 0.50 -14.13
C ASN A 40 7.19 -1.00 -14.48
N LYS A 41 7.27 -1.89 -13.48
CA LYS A 41 7.04 -3.33 -13.69
C LYS A 41 5.56 -3.64 -13.87
N LEU A 42 4.68 -3.00 -13.10
CA LEU A 42 3.24 -3.27 -13.11
C LEU A 42 2.49 -2.68 -14.32
N LYS A 43 2.95 -1.53 -14.85
CA LYS A 43 2.41 -0.90 -16.09
C LYS A 43 2.44 -1.83 -17.29
N LYS A 44 3.34 -2.81 -17.31
CA LYS A 44 3.45 -3.79 -18.39
C LYS A 44 2.45 -4.95 -18.28
N THR A 45 1.71 -5.02 -17.17
CA THR A 45 0.92 -6.21 -16.82
C THR A 45 -0.55 -5.87 -16.55
N VAL A 46 -0.82 -4.91 -15.66
CA VAL A 46 -2.16 -4.76 -15.06
C VAL A 46 -2.65 -3.31 -14.90
N ILE A 47 -1.76 -2.31 -14.96
CA ILE A 47 -2.12 -0.93 -14.66
C ILE A 47 -2.65 -0.21 -15.91
N ASN A 48 -3.87 0.32 -15.83
CA ASN A 48 -4.49 1.19 -16.82
C ASN A 48 -4.44 2.68 -16.45
N THR A 49 -4.47 3.00 -15.15
CA THR A 49 -4.42 4.38 -14.63
C THR A 49 -3.30 4.50 -13.60
N THR A 50 -2.52 5.57 -13.65
CA THR A 50 -1.43 5.83 -12.70
C THR A 50 -1.55 7.24 -12.14
N LEU A 51 -1.54 7.35 -10.81
CA LEU A 51 -1.30 8.60 -10.10
C LEU A 51 0.09 8.49 -9.47
N LEU A 52 1.04 9.31 -9.92
CA LEU A 52 2.41 9.34 -9.39
C LEU A 52 2.77 10.76 -8.95
N ASN A 53 3.43 10.88 -7.81
CA ASN A 53 3.92 12.15 -7.25
C ASN A 53 2.81 13.22 -7.25
N GLU A 54 2.98 14.34 -7.94
CA GLU A 54 2.05 15.47 -8.01
C GLU A 54 0.63 15.07 -8.43
N GLN A 55 0.47 13.90 -9.08
CA GLN A 55 -0.82 13.37 -9.48
C GLN A 55 -1.49 12.54 -8.38
N PHE A 56 -0.73 12.00 -7.42
CA PHE A 56 -1.22 11.25 -6.27
C PHE A 56 -1.44 12.17 -5.07
N THR A 57 -2.42 13.07 -5.19
CA THR A 57 -2.94 13.86 -4.07
C THR A 57 -4.12 13.17 -3.40
N VAL A 58 -4.47 13.56 -2.18
CA VAL A 58 -5.65 12.98 -1.48
C VAL A 58 -6.93 13.20 -2.30
N ASP A 59 -7.15 14.43 -2.77
CA ASP A 59 -8.31 14.76 -3.59
C ASP A 59 -8.27 14.11 -4.97
N GLY A 60 -7.09 14.04 -5.60
CA GLY A 60 -6.90 13.37 -6.89
C GLY A 60 -7.19 11.87 -6.81
N PHE A 61 -6.73 11.22 -5.73
CA PHE A 61 -7.06 9.83 -5.45
C PHE A 61 -8.56 9.63 -5.25
N HIS A 62 -9.21 10.48 -4.44
CA HIS A 62 -10.66 10.42 -4.22
C HIS A 62 -11.43 10.55 -5.53
N GLN A 63 -11.14 11.58 -6.33
CA GLN A 63 -11.79 11.81 -7.62
C GLN A 63 -11.61 10.62 -8.57
N GLN A 64 -10.42 10.00 -8.56
CA GLN A 64 -10.16 8.85 -9.40
C GLN A 64 -10.97 7.62 -8.98
N VAL A 65 -11.10 7.36 -7.68
CA VAL A 65 -11.83 6.20 -7.12
C VAL A 65 -13.34 6.39 -7.19
N ALA A 66 -13.81 7.62 -7.00
CA ALA A 66 -15.22 8.00 -7.02
C ALA A 66 -15.77 8.33 -8.42
N GLY A 67 -14.93 8.26 -9.46
CA GLY A 67 -15.35 8.50 -10.84
C GLY A 67 -16.36 7.47 -11.37
N ASP A 68 -16.87 7.73 -12.58
CA ASP A 68 -17.97 6.95 -13.17
C ASP A 68 -17.59 5.49 -13.50
N GLU A 69 -16.31 5.22 -13.79
CA GLU A 69 -15.80 3.88 -14.09
C GLU A 69 -15.17 3.26 -12.83
N PRO A 70 -15.76 2.19 -12.27
CA PRO A 70 -15.26 1.59 -11.04
C PRO A 70 -13.97 0.79 -11.27
N TYR A 71 -13.04 0.88 -10.32
CA TYR A 71 -11.83 0.05 -10.30
C TYR A 71 -12.05 -1.25 -9.52
N GLU A 72 -11.84 -2.39 -10.19
CA GLU A 72 -11.84 -3.70 -9.53
C GLU A 72 -10.53 -3.94 -8.74
N MET A 73 -9.42 -3.34 -9.17
CA MET A 73 -8.13 -3.44 -8.50
C MET A 73 -7.55 -2.05 -8.27
N ILE A 74 -7.14 -1.79 -7.02
CA ILE A 74 -6.45 -0.57 -6.63
C ILE A 74 -5.11 -0.97 -6.00
N HIS A 75 -4.03 -0.34 -6.43
CA HIS A 75 -2.69 -0.57 -5.91
C HIS A 75 -2.10 0.74 -5.41
N ILE A 76 -1.84 0.82 -4.10
CA ILE A 76 -1.23 1.97 -3.45
C ILE A 76 0.17 1.56 -2.99
N ALA A 77 1.19 2.10 -3.65
CA ALA A 77 2.58 1.98 -3.22
C ALA A 77 3.04 3.34 -2.67
N SER A 78 3.31 3.40 -1.37
CA SER A 78 3.68 4.65 -0.69
C SER A 78 4.38 4.36 0.64
N HIS A 79 4.71 5.40 1.40
CA HIS A 79 5.02 5.29 2.81
C HIS A 79 3.73 5.08 3.61
N GLY A 80 3.79 4.16 4.56
CA GLY A 80 2.72 3.90 5.52
C GLY A 80 3.30 3.82 6.91
N ILE A 81 2.57 4.35 7.87
CA ILE A 81 2.85 4.18 9.30
C ILE A 81 1.57 3.66 9.94
N PHE A 82 1.70 2.52 10.62
CA PHE A 82 0.67 2.04 11.54
C PHE A 82 1.10 2.29 13.00
N SER A 83 0.14 2.76 13.78
CA SER A 83 0.26 3.08 15.20
C SER A 83 -0.96 2.53 15.95
N SER A 84 -0.80 2.27 17.26
CA SER A 84 -1.91 1.88 18.14
C SER A 84 -2.93 3.00 18.38
N ASN A 85 -2.65 4.20 17.87
CA ASN A 85 -3.64 5.26 17.72
C ASN A 85 -3.99 5.43 16.22
N ALA A 86 -5.28 5.36 15.89
CA ALA A 86 -5.78 5.54 14.54
C ALA A 86 -5.42 6.93 13.98
N ASP A 87 -5.40 7.97 14.82
CA ASP A 87 -5.02 9.34 14.43
C ASP A 87 -3.56 9.47 14.00
N ASP A 88 -2.71 8.55 14.45
CA ASP A 88 -1.28 8.50 14.13
C ASP A 88 -0.98 7.51 12.99
N SER A 89 -2.01 6.83 12.47
CA SER A 89 -1.88 5.86 11.38
C SER A 89 -2.23 6.50 10.04
N PHE A 90 -1.29 6.49 9.11
CA PHE A 90 -1.48 7.15 7.81
C PHE A 90 -0.72 6.51 6.65
N LEU A 91 -1.26 6.72 5.44
CA LEU A 91 -0.55 6.54 4.16
C LEU A 91 -0.18 7.93 3.63
N MET A 92 1.00 8.07 3.03
CA MET A 92 1.42 9.34 2.46
C MET A 92 0.86 9.52 1.04
N ALA A 93 0.23 10.67 0.79
CA ALA A 93 0.02 11.22 -0.54
C ALA A 93 1.05 12.33 -0.80
N TYR A 94 1.05 12.92 -1.99
CA TYR A 94 2.02 13.95 -2.35
C TYR A 94 1.82 15.27 -1.59
N ASP A 95 0.57 15.66 -1.38
CA ASP A 95 0.16 16.93 -0.77
C ASP A 95 -0.20 16.81 0.71
N ASN A 96 -0.61 15.61 1.15
CA ASN A 96 -1.05 15.36 2.52
C ASN A 96 -0.96 13.86 2.88
N VAL A 97 -1.61 13.45 3.97
CA VAL A 97 -1.70 12.06 4.41
C VAL A 97 -3.15 11.57 4.38
N ILE A 98 -3.32 10.29 4.02
CA ILE A 98 -4.59 9.56 4.11
C ILE A 98 -4.61 8.83 5.45
N LYS A 99 -5.43 9.28 6.39
CA LYS A 99 -5.58 8.60 7.68
C LYS A 99 -6.34 7.29 7.54
N LEU A 100 -6.21 6.43 8.54
CA LEU A 100 -6.91 5.16 8.60
C LEU A 100 -8.44 5.29 8.44
N ASP A 101 -9.05 6.23 9.18
CA ASP A 101 -10.50 6.45 9.15
C ASP A 101 -10.98 7.14 7.85
N ASP A 102 -10.10 7.93 7.23
CA ASP A 102 -10.39 8.58 5.95
C ASP A 102 -10.36 7.58 4.80
N LEU A 103 -9.51 6.55 4.86
CA LEU A 103 -9.40 5.53 3.82
C LEU A 103 -10.75 4.84 3.54
N GLU A 104 -11.53 4.57 4.59
CA GLU A 104 -12.86 3.97 4.41
C GLU A 104 -13.76 4.89 3.56
N THR A 105 -13.71 6.19 3.83
CA THR A 105 -14.52 7.18 3.10
C THR A 105 -14.02 7.37 1.67
N LEU A 106 -12.70 7.40 1.46
CA LEU A 106 -12.09 7.56 0.15
C LEU A 106 -12.37 6.38 -0.79
N LEU A 107 -12.52 5.17 -0.24
CA LEU A 107 -12.79 3.95 -0.99
C LEU A 107 -14.29 3.68 -1.18
N LYS A 108 -15.18 4.44 -0.52
CA LYS A 108 -16.63 4.29 -0.69
C LYS A 108 -17.03 4.76 -2.10
N GLN A 109 -17.32 3.80 -2.96
CA GLN A 109 -17.97 4.04 -4.24
C GLN A 109 -19.45 4.29 -4.02
N ASP A 110 -20.01 5.29 -4.71
CA ASP A 110 -21.39 5.70 -4.53
C ASP A 110 -22.39 4.62 -5.02
N LYS A 111 -23.63 4.69 -4.53
CA LYS A 111 -24.67 3.66 -4.68
C LYS A 111 -25.08 3.45 -6.14
N GLY A 112 -24.34 2.62 -6.88
CA GLY A 112 -24.67 2.24 -8.25
C GLY A 112 -23.65 1.33 -8.92
N ALA A 113 -22.40 1.31 -8.44
CA ALA A 113 -21.37 0.41 -8.94
C ALA A 113 -21.77 -1.05 -8.67
N GLN A 114 -22.20 -1.76 -9.72
CA GLN A 114 -22.46 -3.21 -9.63
C GLN A 114 -21.18 -4.02 -9.35
N ARG A 115 -20.01 -3.40 -9.52
CA ARG A 115 -18.68 -3.99 -9.29
C ARG A 115 -17.92 -3.12 -8.29
N GLY A 116 -17.65 -3.68 -7.11
CA GLY A 116 -16.82 -3.04 -6.09
C GLY A 116 -15.35 -3.45 -6.24
N ILE A 117 -14.50 -2.92 -5.36
CA ILE A 117 -13.06 -3.25 -5.33
C ILE A 117 -12.90 -4.75 -5.01
N GLU A 118 -12.41 -5.53 -5.97
CA GLU A 118 -12.07 -6.95 -5.80
C GLU A 118 -10.78 -7.13 -4.99
N LEU A 119 -9.82 -6.22 -5.17
CA LEU A 119 -8.53 -6.27 -4.50
C LEU A 119 -7.95 -4.87 -4.28
N LEU A 120 -7.74 -4.50 -3.02
CA LEU A 120 -6.90 -3.37 -2.64
C LEU A 120 -5.52 -3.89 -2.21
N THR A 121 -4.47 -3.46 -2.91
CA THR A 121 -3.09 -3.75 -2.54
C THR A 121 -2.45 -2.51 -1.91
N LEU A 122 -1.93 -2.67 -0.70
CA LEU A 122 -1.24 -1.64 0.07
C LEU A 122 0.24 -2.00 0.18
N SER A 123 1.01 -1.66 -0.85
CA SER A 123 2.47 -1.83 -0.93
C SER A 123 3.17 -0.72 -0.14
N ALA A 124 2.95 -0.73 1.17
CA ALA A 124 3.55 0.18 2.13
C ALA A 124 3.84 -0.58 3.43
N CYS A 125 4.75 -0.06 4.25
CA CYS A 125 5.17 -0.70 5.50
C CYS A 125 4.01 -0.81 6.50
N GLU A 126 3.89 -1.99 7.13
CA GLU A 126 3.02 -2.24 8.30
C GLU A 126 1.51 -1.98 8.03
N THR A 127 1.06 -2.06 6.78
CA THR A 127 -0.33 -1.81 6.39
C THR A 127 -1.33 -2.88 6.82
N ALA A 128 -0.83 -4.08 7.15
CA ALA A 128 -1.60 -5.17 7.73
C ALA A 128 -1.25 -5.40 9.22
N GLU A 129 -0.37 -4.59 9.80
CA GLU A 129 -0.20 -4.53 11.26
C GLU A 129 -1.47 -3.93 11.87
N GLY A 130 -1.88 -4.43 13.03
CA GLY A 130 -3.13 -4.06 13.70
C GLY A 130 -3.02 -4.17 15.21
N ASP A 131 -3.98 -3.60 15.91
CA ASP A 131 -4.13 -3.73 17.37
C ASP A 131 -5.60 -3.97 17.76
N ASP A 132 -5.88 -3.97 19.07
CA ASP A 132 -7.24 -4.23 19.58
C ASP A 132 -8.28 -3.18 19.12
N ARG A 133 -7.85 -1.98 18.70
CA ARG A 133 -8.72 -0.89 18.24
C ARG A 133 -8.89 -0.88 16.73
N ALA A 134 -7.84 -1.23 16.00
CA ALA A 134 -7.81 -1.36 14.56
C ALA A 134 -7.27 -2.75 14.16
N PRO A 135 -8.06 -3.82 14.35
CA PRO A 135 -7.62 -5.16 13.95
C PRO A 135 -7.37 -5.17 12.44
N LEU A 136 -6.17 -5.62 12.04
CA LEU A 136 -5.67 -5.64 10.66
C LEU A 136 -5.39 -4.27 10.01
N GLY A 137 -5.36 -3.19 10.79
CA GLY A 137 -4.94 -1.86 10.34
C GLY A 137 -5.63 -1.41 9.05
N PHE A 138 -4.84 -0.94 8.08
CA PHE A 138 -5.35 -0.45 6.79
C PHE A 138 -6.02 -1.55 5.96
N THR A 139 -5.57 -2.81 6.04
CA THR A 139 -6.28 -3.91 5.39
C THR A 139 -7.66 -4.14 6.00
N GLY A 140 -7.83 -3.91 7.31
CA GLY A 140 -9.14 -3.92 7.97
C GLY A 140 -10.03 -2.77 7.51
N ALA A 141 -9.50 -1.55 7.40
CA ALA A 141 -10.23 -0.39 6.88
C ALA A 141 -10.69 -0.59 5.43
N ALA A 142 -9.86 -1.22 4.59
CA ALA A 142 -10.22 -1.58 3.22
C ALA A 142 -11.43 -2.52 3.15
N LEU A 143 -11.47 -3.54 4.03
CA LEU A 143 -12.62 -4.45 4.11
C LEU A 143 -13.88 -3.75 4.62
N LYS A 144 -13.76 -2.83 5.59
CA LYS A 144 -14.89 -1.98 6.03
C LYS A 144 -15.41 -1.11 4.88
N ALA A 145 -14.53 -0.66 4.00
CA ALA A 145 -14.87 0.05 2.77
C ALA A 145 -15.46 -0.86 1.67
N LYS A 146 -15.74 -2.13 1.98
CA LYS A 146 -16.30 -3.14 1.07
C LYS A 146 -15.37 -3.60 -0.05
N ALA A 147 -14.06 -3.39 0.08
CA ALA A 147 -13.13 -4.17 -0.73
C ALA A 147 -13.33 -5.66 -0.40
N ARG A 148 -13.43 -6.52 -1.41
CA ARG A 148 -13.60 -7.96 -1.19
C ARG A 148 -12.33 -8.60 -0.65
N SER A 149 -11.18 -8.04 -0.99
CA SER A 149 -9.87 -8.52 -0.53
C SER A 149 -8.92 -7.35 -0.34
N ALA A 150 -8.02 -7.49 0.63
CA ALA A 150 -6.93 -6.55 0.86
C ALA A 150 -5.60 -7.29 1.03
N LEU A 151 -4.56 -6.81 0.35
CA LEU A 151 -3.18 -7.28 0.48
C LEU A 151 -2.36 -6.18 1.16
N GLY A 152 -1.71 -6.50 2.28
CA GLY A 152 -0.89 -5.53 3.03
C GLY A 152 0.28 -6.19 3.74
N SER A 153 1.21 -5.39 4.26
CA SER A 153 2.45 -5.87 4.86
C SER A 153 2.42 -5.85 6.40
N LEU A 154 3.01 -6.86 7.03
CA LEU A 154 3.11 -6.99 8.49
C LEU A 154 4.33 -6.26 9.09
N TRP A 155 5.36 -6.00 8.29
CA TRP A 155 6.58 -5.30 8.70
C TRP A 155 7.21 -4.58 7.50
N PRO A 156 8.16 -3.65 7.74
CA PRO A 156 8.88 -2.99 6.66
C PRO A 156 9.67 -3.98 5.80
N ILE A 157 9.47 -3.92 4.48
CA ILE A 157 10.14 -4.74 3.47
C ILE A 157 11.10 -3.85 2.66
N SER A 158 12.17 -4.42 2.09
CA SER A 158 13.00 -3.69 1.14
C SER A 158 12.25 -3.42 -0.18
N ASP A 159 12.47 -2.23 -0.74
CA ASP A 159 11.90 -1.80 -2.03
C ASP A 159 12.10 -2.83 -3.15
N GLU A 160 13.29 -3.43 -3.24
CA GLU A 160 13.58 -4.42 -4.27
C GLU A 160 12.72 -5.68 -4.12
N ALA A 161 12.53 -6.16 -2.89
CA ALA A 161 11.74 -7.35 -2.61
C ALA A 161 10.24 -7.07 -2.82
N ALA A 162 9.73 -5.91 -2.38
CA ALA A 162 8.34 -5.49 -2.62
C ALA A 162 8.05 -5.43 -4.13
N SER A 163 8.91 -4.72 -4.87
CA SER A 163 8.81 -4.57 -6.32
C SER A 163 8.85 -5.91 -7.06
N GLN A 164 9.69 -6.86 -6.63
CA GLN A 164 9.72 -8.21 -7.22
C GLN A 164 8.49 -9.04 -6.83
N LEU A 165 8.06 -8.99 -5.58
CA LEU A 165 6.89 -9.72 -5.09
C LEU A 165 5.63 -9.26 -5.83
N MET A 166 5.41 -7.94 -5.93
CA MET A 166 4.23 -7.38 -6.61
C MET A 166 4.23 -7.68 -8.10
N ALA A 167 5.38 -7.53 -8.78
CA ALA A 167 5.47 -7.89 -10.19
C ALA A 167 5.09 -9.37 -10.43
N ASN A 168 5.60 -10.29 -9.60
CA ASN A 168 5.26 -11.71 -9.71
C ASN A 168 3.79 -11.98 -9.35
N PHE A 169 3.27 -11.34 -8.30
CA PHE A 169 1.89 -11.49 -7.86
C PHE A 169 0.89 -11.10 -8.95
N TYR A 170 1.04 -9.90 -9.55
CA TYR A 170 0.16 -9.48 -10.62
C TYR A 170 0.36 -10.28 -11.91
N THR A 171 1.59 -10.69 -12.24
CA THR A 171 1.83 -11.62 -13.36
C THR A 171 1.03 -12.91 -13.18
N ASN A 172 1.10 -13.50 -11.99
CA ASN A 172 0.37 -14.73 -11.65
C ASN A 172 -1.15 -14.53 -11.71
N LEU A 173 -1.67 -13.38 -11.25
CA LEU A 173 -3.09 -13.04 -11.36
C LEU A 173 -3.56 -12.96 -12.82
N THR A 174 -2.76 -12.35 -13.71
CA THR A 174 -3.09 -12.30 -15.15
C THR A 174 -3.09 -13.66 -15.83
N GLN A 175 -2.46 -14.66 -15.21
CA GLN A 175 -2.48 -16.06 -15.66
C GLN A 175 -3.66 -16.87 -15.08
N HIS A 176 -4.70 -16.18 -14.59
CA HIS A 176 -5.92 -16.78 -14.02
C HIS A 176 -5.69 -17.62 -12.76
N LEU A 177 -4.59 -17.41 -12.03
CA LEU A 177 -4.45 -17.95 -10.68
C LEU A 177 -5.32 -17.15 -9.70
N GLY A 178 -5.97 -17.84 -8.77
CA GLY A 178 -6.66 -17.20 -7.65
C GLY A 178 -5.70 -16.40 -6.78
N LYS A 179 -6.22 -15.40 -6.04
CA LYS A 179 -5.39 -14.41 -5.32
C LYS A 179 -4.43 -15.06 -4.32
N ALA A 180 -4.88 -16.06 -3.57
CA ALA A 180 -4.02 -16.81 -2.65
C ALA A 180 -2.86 -17.52 -3.36
N GLU A 181 -3.15 -18.23 -4.45
CA GLU A 181 -2.14 -18.99 -5.19
C GLU A 181 -1.16 -18.05 -5.90
N ALA A 182 -1.65 -16.94 -6.46
CA ALA A 182 -0.81 -15.92 -7.06
C ALA A 182 0.19 -15.34 -6.06
N LEU A 183 -0.26 -15.05 -4.83
CA LEU A 183 0.61 -14.57 -3.74
C LEU A 183 1.61 -15.66 -3.33
N ARG A 184 1.15 -16.89 -3.10
CA ARG A 184 2.01 -18.01 -2.72
C ARG A 184 3.15 -18.22 -3.71
N GLN A 185 2.84 -18.21 -5.01
CA GLN A 185 3.85 -18.37 -6.07
C GLN A 185 4.85 -17.20 -6.10
N ALA A 186 4.39 -15.97 -5.87
CA ALA A 186 5.27 -14.81 -5.75
C ALA A 186 6.22 -14.94 -4.55
N GLN A 187 5.71 -15.38 -3.39
CA GLN A 187 6.50 -15.61 -2.18
C GLN A 187 7.52 -16.74 -2.37
N LEU A 188 7.12 -17.86 -2.98
CA LEU A 188 8.03 -18.97 -3.29
C LEU A 188 9.16 -18.55 -4.22
N LYS A 189 8.88 -17.69 -5.20
CA LYS A 189 9.90 -17.19 -6.12
C LYS A 189 10.97 -16.37 -5.40
N LEU A 190 10.60 -15.56 -4.40
CA LEU A 190 11.56 -14.84 -3.57
C LEU A 190 12.28 -15.78 -2.58
N LEU A 191 11.56 -16.74 -1.98
CA LEU A 191 12.14 -17.75 -1.08
C LEU A 191 13.27 -18.53 -1.76
N HIS A 192 13.10 -18.90 -3.03
CA HIS A 192 14.11 -19.63 -3.81
C HIS A 192 15.21 -18.73 -4.39
N ASN A 193 15.14 -17.41 -4.23
CA ASN A 193 16.22 -16.51 -4.59
C ASN A 193 17.25 -16.47 -3.44
N PRO A 194 18.52 -16.86 -3.66
CA PRO A 194 19.53 -16.88 -2.61
C PRO A 194 19.72 -15.55 -1.88
N LYS A 195 19.52 -14.42 -2.58
CA LYS A 195 19.63 -13.06 -1.99
C LYS A 195 18.41 -12.65 -1.14
N MET A 196 17.28 -13.35 -1.29
CA MET A 196 15.99 -12.99 -0.67
C MET A 196 15.33 -14.16 0.07
N SER A 197 16.06 -15.23 0.33
CA SER A 197 15.55 -16.45 0.97
C SER A 197 15.13 -16.25 2.44
N HIS A 198 15.67 -15.23 3.09
CA HIS A 198 15.30 -14.89 4.47
C HIS A 198 13.83 -14.43 4.55
N PRO A 199 13.01 -14.93 5.51
CA PRO A 199 11.59 -14.60 5.64
C PRO A 199 11.25 -13.12 5.61
N PHE A 200 12.14 -12.29 6.14
CA PHE A 200 12.06 -10.82 6.06
C PHE A 200 11.63 -10.29 4.67
N TYR A 201 12.10 -10.91 3.58
CA TYR A 201 11.82 -10.45 2.22
C TYR A 201 10.53 -11.01 1.60
N TRP A 202 10.16 -12.26 1.89
CA TRP A 202 9.06 -12.94 1.18
C TRP A 202 7.79 -13.11 2.00
N SER A 203 7.85 -13.13 3.34
CA SER A 203 6.67 -13.33 4.19
C SER A 203 5.95 -12.09 4.73
N PRO A 204 6.27 -10.81 4.40
CA PRO A 204 5.59 -9.68 5.02
C PRO A 204 4.15 -9.51 4.53
N PHE A 205 3.87 -9.84 3.27
CA PHE A 205 2.56 -9.58 2.67
C PHE A 205 1.55 -10.69 3.01
N ILE A 206 0.40 -10.28 3.53
CA ILE A 206 -0.74 -11.14 3.81
C ILE A 206 -1.97 -10.68 3.04
N LEU A 207 -2.75 -11.64 2.57
CA LEU A 207 -4.03 -11.42 1.90
C LEU A 207 -5.17 -11.70 2.88
N VAL A 208 -6.10 -10.76 2.99
CA VAL A 208 -7.29 -10.86 3.85
C VAL A 208 -8.55 -10.67 3.00
N GLY A 209 -9.65 -11.33 3.38
CA GLY A 209 -10.94 -11.25 2.68
C GLY A 209 -11.16 -12.44 1.74
N ASN A 210 -11.80 -12.23 0.60
CA ASN A 210 -12.05 -13.29 -0.38
C ASN A 210 -10.77 -13.61 -1.16
N TRP A 211 -10.14 -14.74 -0.87
CA TRP A 211 -8.84 -15.10 -1.46
C TRP A 211 -8.92 -16.12 -2.61
N LEU A 212 -10.13 -16.58 -2.98
CA LEU A 212 -10.39 -17.52 -4.07
C LEU A 212 -10.50 -16.83 -5.43
#